data_AF-A0A151ZBK6-F1
#
_entry.id   AF-A0A151ZBK6-F1
#
_cell.length_a   1.000
_cell.length_b   1.000
_cell.length_c   1.000
_cell.angle_alpha   90.00
_cell.angle_beta   90.00
_cell.angle_gamma   90.00
#
_symmetry.space_group_name_H-M   'P 1'
#
loop_
_entity.id
_entity.type
_entity.pdbx_description
1 polymer ?
#
loop_
_entity_poly.entity_id
_entity_poly.type
_entity_poly.pdbx_seq_one_letter_code
_entity_poly.pdbx_strand_id
1 'polypeptide(L)'
;MSSLSVDHFKENKDIRVWVTPSETKPLPSRADEASCPPCIKSMSKGPCGDELIESFLCFQKETQNVSKCSESFTILRECMYKYPLKYYDPLFKT
;
A
#
# COMPACT_ATOMS: atom_id res chain seq x y z
N MET A 1 12.11 16.79 -2.24
CA MET A 1 11.64 15.41 -2.02
C MET A 1 10.94 14.99 -3.30
N SER A 2 11.63 14.28 -4.18
CA SER A 2 11.10 13.94 -5.50
C SER A 2 10.08 12.82 -5.33
N SER A 3 8.82 13.14 -5.53
CA SER A 3 7.73 12.17 -5.60
C SER A 3 8.02 11.22 -6.76
N LEU A 4 8.47 10.00 -6.46
CA LEU A 4 8.64 8.97 -7.48
C LEU A 4 7.24 8.67 -8.03
N SER A 5 6.97 9.09 -9.27
CA SER A 5 5.68 8.90 -9.94
C SER A 5 5.59 7.49 -10.53
N VAL A 6 4.37 7.02 -10.79
CA VAL A 6 4.12 5.76 -11.52
C VAL A 6 4.84 5.75 -12.87
N ASP A 7 5.01 6.92 -13.50
CA ASP A 7 5.68 7.06 -14.80
C ASP A 7 7.18 6.74 -14.72
N HIS A 8 7.83 7.10 -13.60
CA HIS A 8 9.22 6.73 -13.35
C HIS A 8 9.44 5.20 -13.33
N PHE A 9 8.48 4.44 -12.80
CA PHE A 9 8.55 2.97 -12.79
C PHE A 9 8.29 2.36 -14.18
N LYS A 10 7.42 2.98 -14.99
CA LYS A 10 7.13 2.51 -16.35
C LYS A 10 8.31 2.72 -17.31
N GLU A 11 9.01 3.85 -17.21
CA GLU A 11 10.15 4.17 -18.07
C GLU A 11 11.38 3.33 -17.74
N ASN A 12 11.74 3.19 -16.47
CA ASN A 12 13.00 2.54 -16.09
C ASN A 12 12.92 1.02 -16.03
N LYS A 13 11.71 0.42 -15.99
CA LYS A 13 11.48 -1.03 -15.84
C LYS A 13 12.36 -1.69 -14.77
N ASP A 14 12.80 -0.93 -13.75
CA ASP A 14 13.63 -1.44 -12.67
C ASP A 14 12.75 -2.06 -11.59
N ILE A 15 12.11 -3.17 -11.95
CA ILE A 15 11.14 -3.87 -11.13
C ILE A 15 11.85 -4.88 -10.21
N ARG A 16 13.07 -4.58 -9.71
CA ARG A 16 13.94 -5.59 -9.06
C ARG A 16 13.89 -5.63 -7.53
N VAL A 17 12.89 -5.02 -6.89
CA VAL A 17 12.78 -5.07 -5.43
C VAL A 17 11.84 -6.19 -4.99
N TRP A 18 12.43 -7.27 -4.47
CA TRP A 18 11.73 -8.38 -3.83
C TRP A 18 11.48 -8.09 -2.36
N VAL A 19 10.37 -8.60 -1.83
CA VAL A 19 10.11 -8.60 -0.37
C VAL A 19 10.91 -9.74 0.26
N THR A 20 11.70 -9.44 1.27
CA THR A 20 12.43 -10.43 2.07
C THR A 20 11.52 -11.08 3.12
N PRO A 21 11.86 -12.27 3.64
CA PRO A 21 11.10 -12.91 4.71
C PRO A 21 10.96 -12.05 5.98
N SER A 22 11.95 -11.20 6.27
CA SER A 22 11.91 -10.24 7.38
C SER A 22 10.92 -9.09 7.15
N GLU A 23 10.61 -8.78 5.89
CA GLU A 23 9.67 -7.71 5.51
C GLU A 23 8.24 -8.24 5.35
N THR A 24 8.05 -9.56 5.26
CA THR A 24 6.73 -10.17 5.39
C THR A 24 6.23 -10.07 6.83
N LYS A 25 5.43 -9.04 7.08
CA LYS A 25 4.71 -8.87 8.34
C LYS A 25 3.43 -9.71 8.38
N PRO A 26 3.03 -10.21 9.57
CA PRO A 26 1.70 -10.76 9.77
C PRO A 26 0.63 -9.68 9.57
N LEU A 27 -0.63 -10.07 9.71
CA LEU A 27 -1.73 -9.10 9.65
C LEU A 27 -1.53 -8.03 10.75
N PRO A 28 -1.68 -6.72 10.45
CA PRO A 28 -1.55 -5.66 11.44
C PRO A 28 -2.54 -5.81 12.60
N SER A 29 -2.12 -5.45 13.81
CA SER A 29 -2.92 -5.62 15.04
C SER A 29 -4.30 -4.96 14.99
N ARG A 30 -4.43 -3.86 14.23
CA ARG A 30 -5.68 -3.09 14.09
C ARG A 30 -6.55 -3.55 12.91
N ALA A 31 -6.16 -4.60 12.21
CA ALA A 31 -6.90 -5.08 11.04
C ALA A 31 -8.33 -5.55 11.38
N ASP A 32 -8.58 -5.96 12.63
CA ASP A 32 -9.92 -6.37 13.08
C ASP A 32 -10.87 -5.18 13.32
N GLU A 33 -10.35 -3.96 13.49
CA GLU A 33 -11.16 -2.72 13.56
C GLU A 33 -11.69 -2.32 12.17
N ALA A 34 -10.98 -2.74 11.13
CA ALA A 34 -11.36 -2.49 9.75
C ALA A 34 -12.45 -3.48 9.34
N SER A 35 -13.50 -2.99 8.70
CA SER A 35 -14.40 -3.79 7.88
C SER A 35 -13.66 -4.22 6.61
N CYS A 36 -12.58 -4.99 6.79
CA CYS A 36 -11.58 -5.31 5.81
C CYS A 36 -12.15 -6.37 4.85
N PRO A 37 -12.49 -6.02 3.59
CA PRO A 37 -12.84 -7.04 2.63
C PRO A 37 -11.64 -7.97 2.39
N PRO A 38 -11.85 -9.23 1.98
CA PRO A 38 -10.80 -10.24 1.83
C PRO A 38 -9.59 -9.77 0.99
N CYS A 39 -9.83 -8.91 0.00
CA CYS A 39 -8.79 -8.28 -0.82
C CYS A 39 -7.83 -7.42 0.02
N ILE A 40 -8.37 -6.50 0.85
CA ILE A 40 -7.55 -5.63 1.72
C ILE A 40 -6.85 -6.44 2.81
N LYS A 41 -7.50 -7.49 3.35
CA LYS A 41 -6.87 -8.43 4.29
C LYS A 41 -5.68 -9.19 3.68
N SER A 42 -5.69 -9.41 2.37
CA SER A 42 -4.59 -10.06 1.66
C SER A 42 -3.47 -9.06 1.32
N MET A 43 -3.84 -7.83 0.92
CA MET A 43 -2.88 -6.76 0.64
C MET A 43 -2.14 -6.27 1.89
N SER A 44 -2.80 -6.28 3.05
CA SER A 44 -2.21 -5.88 4.34
C SER A 44 -1.17 -6.87 4.86
N LYS A 45 -1.10 -8.08 4.30
CA LYS A 45 0.00 -9.01 4.54
C LYS A 45 1.21 -8.61 3.69
N GLY A 46 2.11 -7.84 4.27
CA GLY A 46 3.30 -7.35 3.59
C GLY A 46 3.94 -6.16 4.29
N PRO A 47 5.01 -5.60 3.71
CA PRO A 47 5.82 -4.57 4.35
C PRO A 47 5.06 -3.25 4.61
N CYS A 48 4.04 -2.94 3.80
CA CYS A 48 3.20 -1.74 3.92
C CYS A 48 1.84 -2.00 4.57
N GLY A 49 1.71 -3.10 5.32
CA GLY A 49 0.45 -3.53 5.91
C GLY A 49 -0.14 -2.53 6.90
N ASP A 50 0.71 -1.96 7.74
CA ASP A 50 0.32 -1.03 8.79
C ASP A 50 -0.26 0.26 8.19
N GLU A 51 0.44 0.84 7.21
CA GLU A 51 -0.01 2.02 6.48
C GLU A 51 -1.31 1.77 5.71
N LEU A 52 -1.50 0.54 5.21
CA LEU A 52 -2.71 0.15 4.51
C LEU A 52 -3.92 0.13 5.45
N ILE A 53 -3.78 -0.51 6.61
CA ILE A 53 -4.84 -0.60 7.61
C ILE A 53 -5.17 0.78 8.17
N GLU A 54 -4.17 1.61 8.51
CA GLU A 54 -4.41 2.98 8.99
C GLU A 54 -5.14 3.84 7.95
N SER A 55 -4.72 3.79 6.68
CA SER A 55 -5.39 4.52 5.61
C SER A 55 -6.83 4.06 5.40
N PHE A 56 -7.07 2.75 5.49
CA PHE A 56 -8.40 2.18 5.35
C PHE A 56 -9.32 2.52 6.53
N LEU A 57 -8.80 2.50 7.76
CA LEU A 57 -9.55 2.92 8.94
C LEU A 57 -9.95 4.40 8.85
N CYS A 58 -9.06 5.27 8.37
CA CYS A 58 -9.40 6.66 8.10
C CYS A 58 -10.54 6.76 7.08
N PHE A 59 -10.43 6.05 5.95
CA PHE A 59 -11.47 6.04 4.91
C PHE A 59 -12.82 5.54 5.43
N GLN A 60 -12.81 4.46 6.22
CA GLN A 60 -14.01 3.89 6.83
C GLN A 60 -14.71 4.89 7.77
N LYS A 61 -13.93 5.71 8.48
CA LYS A 61 -14.45 6.73 9.40
C LYS A 61 -14.95 7.99 8.67
N GLU A 62 -14.19 8.50 7.70
CA GLU A 62 -14.45 9.78 7.02
C GLU A 62 -15.29 9.60 5.72
N THR A 63 -16.48 9.00 5.84
CA THR A 63 -17.36 8.67 4.69
C THR A 63 -17.84 9.88 3.88
N GLN A 64 -17.88 11.08 4.47
CA GLN A 64 -18.33 12.32 3.82
C GLN A 64 -17.18 13.19 3.28
N ASN A 65 -15.98 13.05 3.82
CA ASN A 65 -14.84 13.87 3.43
C ASN A 65 -13.55 13.06 3.43
N VAL A 66 -13.47 12.16 2.45
CA VAL A 66 -12.33 11.25 2.23
C VAL A 66 -11.01 12.00 2.01
N SER A 67 -11.05 13.27 1.58
CA SER A 67 -9.84 14.06 1.38
C SER A 67 -9.05 14.30 2.67
N LYS A 68 -9.68 14.23 3.84
CA LYS A 68 -8.96 14.30 5.12
C LYS A 68 -7.97 13.15 5.33
N CYS A 69 -8.16 12.04 4.62
CA CYS A 69 -7.28 10.88 4.68
C CYS A 69 -6.16 10.93 3.64
N SER A 70 -6.05 12.00 2.84
CA SER A 70 -5.08 12.10 1.73
C SER A 70 -3.63 11.91 2.18
N GLU A 71 -3.31 12.36 3.39
CA GLU A 71 -1.98 12.19 3.98
C GLU A 71 -1.68 10.72 4.27
N SER A 72 -2.58 9.99 4.92
CA SER A 72 -2.43 8.56 5.17
C SER A 72 -2.25 7.77 3.87
N PHE A 73 -3.07 8.05 2.85
CA PHE A 73 -2.93 7.43 1.54
C PHE A 73 -1.64 7.82 0.80
N THR A 74 -1.10 9.02 1.06
CA THR A 74 0.20 9.42 0.52
C THR A 74 1.32 8.60 1.14
N ILE A 75 1.32 8.44 2.47
CA ILE A 75 2.27 7.60 3.20
C ILE A 75 2.21 6.14 2.71
N LEU A 76 1.00 5.60 2.58
CA LEU A 76 0.79 4.25 2.03
C LEU A 76 1.39 4.10 0.62
N ARG A 77 1.10 5.05 -0.27
CA ARG A 77 1.60 5.04 -1.65
C ARG A 77 3.13 5.10 -1.69
N GLU A 78 3.74 5.95 -0.88
CA GLU A 78 5.19 6.05 -0.74
C GLU A 78 5.82 4.76 -0.23
N CYS A 79 5.17 4.05 0.69
CA CYS A 79 5.62 2.72 1.09
C CYS A 79 5.54 1.72 -0.07
N MET A 80 4.40 1.65 -0.78
CA MET A 80 4.19 0.70 -1.87
C MET A 80 5.18 0.89 -3.02
N TYR A 81 5.62 2.12 -3.28
CA TYR A 81 6.67 2.43 -4.27
C TYR A 81 8.02 1.79 -3.96
N LYS A 82 8.30 1.43 -2.71
CA LYS A 82 9.52 0.69 -2.35
C LYS A 82 9.44 -0.78 -2.75
N TYR A 83 8.24 -1.33 -2.98
CA TYR A 83 8.01 -2.75 -3.30
C TYR A 83 7.14 -2.94 -4.55
N PRO A 84 7.56 -2.44 -5.72
CA PRO A 84 6.73 -2.42 -6.92
C PRO A 84 6.32 -3.81 -7.43
N LEU A 85 7.17 -4.84 -7.29
CA LEU A 85 6.78 -6.22 -7.62
C LEU A 85 5.63 -6.73 -6.75
N LYS A 86 5.58 -6.32 -5.48
CA LYS A 86 4.56 -6.81 -4.55
C LYS A 86 3.21 -6.15 -4.80
N TYR A 87 3.21 -4.85 -5.08
CA TYR A 87 1.98 -4.05 -5.10
C TYR A 87 1.51 -3.63 -6.49
N TYR A 88 2.40 -3.65 -7.50
CA TYR A 88 2.12 -3.14 -8.84
C TYR A 88 2.46 -4.11 -9.98
N ASP A 89 3.02 -5.30 -9.72
CA ASP A 89 3.35 -6.32 -10.75
C ASP A 89 2.23 -6.55 -11.80
N PRO A 90 0.94 -6.70 -11.40
CA PRO A 90 -0.14 -6.86 -12.37
C PRO A 90 -0.31 -5.69 -13.35
N LEU A 91 0.12 -4.47 -12.99
CA LEU A 91 0.02 -3.29 -13.84
C LEU A 91 1.09 -3.25 -14.95
N PHE A 92 2.11 -4.09 -14.86
CA PHE A 92 3.22 -4.14 -15.83
C PHE A 92 3.11 -5.32 -16.80
N LYS A 93 2.12 -6.21 -16.61
CA LYS A 93 1.80 -7.32 -17.51
C LYS A 93 0.88 -6.84 -18.64
N THR A 94 1.45 -6.10 -19.59
CA THR A 94 0.86 -5.78 -20.90
C THR A 94 1.70 -6.39 -22.00
#